data_AF-A0AAE1XZ29-F1
#
_entry.id   AF-A0AAE1XZ29-F1
#
_cell.length_a   1.000
_cell.length_b   1.000
_cell.length_c   1.000
_cell.angle_alpha   90.00
_cell.angle_beta   90.00
_cell.angle_gamma   90.00
#
_symmetry.space_group_name_H-M   'P 1'
#
loop_
_entity.id
_entity.type
_entity.pdbx_description
1 polymer ?
#
loop_
_entity_poly.entity_id
_entity_poly.type
_entity_poly.pdbx_seq_one_letter_code
_entity_poly.pdbx_strand_id
1 'polypeptide(L)'
;MVVRILGEVIGCSSPAEVRLQAWKLCFGAVPMLENLACRRPGIDTHCSLCGAEVESLRHVLLECPFARQAWAISNLPWRWVASWNNETAAWMSGVLQKLDHSEAARFLTLCWALWQNRNKKVMEGKLQDP
;
A
#
# COMPACT_ATOMS: atom_id res chain seq x y z
N MET A 1 -16.04 -0.40 -12.02
CA MET A 1 -15.04 -0.70 -10.97
C MET A 1 -14.59 0.55 -10.22
N VAL A 2 -14.11 1.59 -10.92
CA VAL A 2 -13.65 2.88 -10.33
C VAL A 2 -14.69 3.59 -9.45
N VAL A 3 -15.93 3.72 -9.92
CA VAL A 3 -17.03 4.38 -9.18
C VAL A 3 -17.41 3.64 -7.89
N ARG A 4 -17.22 2.31 -7.87
CA ARG A 4 -17.54 1.47 -6.71
C ARG A 4 -16.48 1.58 -5.62
N ILE A 5 -15.20 1.60 -6.01
CA ILE A 5 -14.08 1.90 -5.10
C ILE A 5 -14.20 3.32 -4.55
N LEU A 6 -14.60 4.29 -5.36
CA LEU A 6 -14.89 5.65 -4.90
C LEU A 6 -16.01 5.66 -3.85
N GLY A 7 -17.10 4.91 -4.04
CA GLY A 7 -18.16 4.79 -3.02
C GLY A 7 -17.67 4.17 -1.72
N GLU A 8 -16.89 3.09 -1.80
CA GLU A 8 -16.31 2.38 -0.64
C GLU A 8 -15.29 3.28 0.11
N VAL A 9 -14.46 4.04 -0.61
CA VAL A 9 -13.45 4.94 -0.05
C VAL A 9 -14.07 6.25 0.47
N ILE A 10 -15.03 6.85 -0.26
CA ILE A 10 -15.70 8.10 0.14
C ILE A 10 -16.65 7.86 1.32
N GLY A 11 -17.32 6.69 1.35
CA GLY A 11 -18.22 6.29 2.44
C GLY A 11 -17.51 5.87 3.73
N CYS A 12 -16.18 5.78 3.72
CA CYS A 12 -15.39 5.55 4.92
C CYS A 12 -15.32 6.84 5.76
N SER A 13 -15.56 6.76 7.08
CA SER A 13 -15.48 7.89 8.02
C SER A 13 -14.05 8.42 8.24
N SER A 14 -13.09 7.99 7.42
CA SER A 14 -11.69 8.41 7.49
C SER A 14 -11.52 9.87 7.05
N PRO A 15 -10.50 10.58 7.57
CA PRO A 15 -10.15 11.92 7.11
C PRO A 15 -10.01 12.00 5.58
N ALA A 16 -10.28 13.17 5.00
CA ALA A 16 -10.24 13.37 3.56
C ALA A 16 -8.86 13.05 2.96
N GLU A 17 -7.78 13.27 3.71
CA GLU A 17 -6.43 12.92 3.28
C GLU A 17 -6.27 11.41 3.08
N VAL A 18 -6.75 10.60 4.03
CA VAL A 18 -6.67 9.13 3.97
C VAL A 18 -7.44 8.58 2.77
N ARG A 19 -8.60 9.17 2.47
CA ARG A 19 -9.41 8.79 1.31
C ARG A 19 -8.74 9.14 -0.02
N LEU A 20 -8.15 10.32 -0.12
CA LEU A 20 -7.39 10.74 -1.30
C LEU A 20 -6.14 9.87 -1.52
N GLN A 21 -5.50 9.45 -0.44
CA GLN A 21 -4.32 8.58 -0.45
C GLN A 21 -4.67 7.16 -0.89
N ALA A 22 -5.74 6.58 -0.33
CA ALA A 22 -6.31 5.31 -0.76
C ALA A 22 -6.61 5.31 -2.26
N TRP A 23 -7.20 6.40 -2.77
CA TRP A 23 -7.45 6.56 -4.20
C TRP A 23 -6.15 6.50 -5.02
N LYS A 24 -5.10 7.21 -4.61
CA LYS A 24 -3.79 7.17 -5.31
C LYS A 24 -3.20 5.76 -5.35
N LEU A 25 -3.30 5.02 -4.23
CA LEU A 25 -2.84 3.63 -4.14
C LEU A 25 -3.64 2.69 -5.05
N CYS A 26 -4.98 2.77 -5.03
CA CYS A 26 -5.87 1.95 -5.85
C CYS A 26 -5.54 2.04 -7.35
N PHE A 27 -5.23 3.24 -7.83
CA PHE A 27 -5.00 3.50 -9.25
C PHE A 27 -3.52 3.45 -9.66
N GLY A 28 -2.62 2.99 -8.78
CA GLY A 28 -1.19 2.97 -9.07
C GLY A 28 -0.62 4.38 -9.37
N ALA A 29 -1.33 5.43 -8.96
CA ALA A 29 -0.94 6.83 -9.16
C ALA A 29 0.07 7.30 -8.10
N VAL A 30 0.74 6.34 -7.44
CA VAL A 30 1.79 6.59 -6.47
C VAL A 30 3.17 6.41 -7.14
N PRO A 31 4.14 7.31 -6.88
CA PRO A 31 5.52 7.11 -7.29
C PRO A 31 6.06 5.76 -6.81
N MET A 32 6.42 4.88 -7.74
CA MET A 32 7.09 3.61 -7.45
C MET A 32 8.47 3.53 -8.12
N LEU A 33 9.44 2.82 -7.54
CA LEU A 33 10.76 2.61 -8.18
C LEU A 33 10.64 1.89 -9.52
N GLU A 34 9.69 0.97 -9.67
CA GLU A 34 9.23 0.43 -10.96
C GLU A 34 8.99 1.54 -12.01
N ASN A 35 8.26 2.59 -11.63
CA ASN A 35 7.98 3.74 -12.50
C ASN A 35 9.21 4.64 -12.71
N LEU A 36 10.16 4.66 -11.77
CA LEU A 36 11.44 5.39 -11.92
C LEU A 36 12.44 4.65 -12.80
N ALA A 37 12.50 3.32 -12.73
CA ALA A 37 13.42 2.49 -13.51
C ALA A 37 13.17 2.65 -15.02
N CYS A 38 11.90 2.76 -15.43
CA CYS A 38 11.54 3.10 -16.82
C CYS A 38 12.05 4.48 -17.28
N ARG A 39 12.32 5.41 -16.36
CA ARG A 39 12.75 6.78 -16.67
C ARG A 39 14.26 7.01 -16.47
N ARG A 40 14.96 6.12 -15.76
CA ARG A 40 16.38 6.22 -15.42
C ARG A 40 17.03 4.82 -15.46
N PRO A 41 17.63 4.44 -16.60
CA PRO A 41 18.37 3.20 -16.71
C PRO A 41 19.52 3.13 -15.68
N GLY A 42 19.70 1.97 -15.03
CA GLY A 42 20.81 1.73 -14.09
C GLY A 42 20.52 2.04 -12.61
N ILE A 43 19.26 2.35 -12.25
CA ILE A 43 18.86 2.46 -10.84
C ILE A 43 18.71 1.07 -10.22
N ASP A 44 19.14 0.95 -8.96
CA ASP A 44 18.87 -0.23 -8.14
C ASP A 44 17.36 -0.42 -7.96
N THR A 45 16.85 -1.56 -8.42
CA THR A 45 15.43 -1.91 -8.40
C THR A 45 15.04 -2.68 -7.15
N HIS A 46 15.96 -3.01 -6.25
CA HIS A 46 15.64 -3.71 -5.01
C HIS A 46 14.80 -2.83 -4.08
N CYS A 47 13.97 -3.47 -3.26
CA CYS A 47 13.09 -2.79 -2.32
C CYS A 47 13.88 -1.91 -1.37
N SER A 48 13.50 -0.64 -1.28
CA SER A 48 14.20 0.33 -0.41
C SER A 48 14.05 0.03 1.07
N LEU A 49 13.05 -0.80 1.45
CA LEU A 49 12.80 -1.19 2.83
C LEU A 49 13.65 -2.39 3.27
N CYS A 50 13.73 -3.44 2.44
CA CYS A 50 14.38 -4.71 2.83
C CYS A 50 15.64 -5.04 2.02
N GLY A 51 15.87 -4.41 0.86
CA GLY A 51 16.99 -4.65 -0.03
C GLY A 51 17.02 -6.01 -0.72
N ALA A 52 16.00 -6.86 -0.54
CA ALA A 52 16.07 -8.28 -0.93
C ALA A 52 15.43 -8.60 -2.28
N GLU A 53 14.27 -8.00 -2.58
CA GLU A 53 13.46 -8.33 -3.76
C GLU A 53 13.26 -7.10 -4.64
N VAL A 54 12.96 -7.31 -5.93
CA VAL A 54 12.60 -6.22 -6.84
C VAL A 54 11.35 -5.49 -6.33
N GLU A 55 11.43 -4.18 -6.28
CA GLU A 55 10.41 -3.36 -5.67
C GLU A 55 9.16 -3.24 -6.55
N SER A 56 8.05 -3.77 -6.05
CA SER A 56 6.71 -3.58 -6.61
C SER A 56 5.76 -3.08 -5.52
N LEU A 57 4.58 -2.60 -5.90
CA LEU A 57 3.58 -2.15 -4.93
C LEU A 57 3.12 -3.32 -4.05
N ARG A 58 2.93 -4.49 -4.66
CA ARG A 58 2.61 -5.73 -3.94
C ARG A 58 3.71 -6.10 -2.95
N HIS A 59 4.98 -5.97 -3.33
CA HIS A 59 6.08 -6.23 -2.41
C HIS A 59 6.07 -5.25 -1.23
N VAL A 60 6.05 -3.94 -1.49
CA VAL A 60 6.07 -2.90 -0.45
C VAL A 60 4.87 -3.00 0.50
N LEU A 61 3.70 -3.41 0.00
CA LEU A 61 2.50 -3.49 0.82
C LEU A 61 2.32 -4.84 1.52
N LEU A 62 2.77 -5.97 0.97
CA LEU A 62 2.46 -7.30 1.53
C LEU A 62 3.67 -8.21 1.73
N GLU A 63 4.57 -8.29 0.76
CA GLU A 63 5.57 -9.37 0.73
C GLU A 63 6.85 -8.99 1.45
N CYS A 64 7.16 -7.69 1.52
CA CYS A 64 8.29 -7.14 2.24
C CYS A 64 8.27 -7.60 3.70
N PRO A 65 9.39 -8.09 4.25
CA PRO A 65 9.47 -8.46 5.66
C PRO A 65 9.03 -7.32 6.61
N PHE A 66 9.37 -6.07 6.27
CA PHE A 66 8.92 -4.88 6.97
C PHE A 66 7.38 -4.77 6.97
N ALA A 67 6.76 -4.94 5.81
CA ALA A 67 5.32 -4.89 5.68
C ALA A 67 4.64 -6.01 6.47
N ARG A 68 5.16 -7.24 6.41
CA ARG A 68 4.65 -8.38 7.18
C ARG A 68 4.66 -8.12 8.68
N GLN A 69 5.71 -7.49 9.20
CA GLN A 69 5.78 -7.08 10.61
C GLN A 69 4.70 -6.05 10.94
N ALA A 70 4.54 -5.01 10.12
CA ALA A 70 3.52 -3.99 10.31
C ALA A 70 2.09 -4.59 10.28
N TRP A 71 1.81 -5.54 9.38
CA TRP A 71 0.55 -6.28 9.38
C TRP A 71 0.35 -7.11 10.64
N ALA A 72 1.39 -7.81 11.11
CA ALA A 72 1.32 -8.66 12.30
C ALA A 72 0.93 -7.87 13.57
N ILE A 73 1.40 -6.62 13.70
CA ILE A 73 1.10 -5.77 14.87
C ILE A 73 -0.19 -4.94 14.71
N SER A 74 -0.76 -4.86 13.51
CA SER A 74 -1.91 -4.00 13.20
C SER A 74 -3.26 -4.47 13.76
N ASN A 75 -3.36 -5.73 14.19
CA ASN A 75 -4.63 -6.39 14.54
C ASN A 75 -5.69 -6.28 13.41
N LEU A 76 -5.26 -6.31 12.14
CA LEU A 76 -6.15 -6.41 10.98
C LEU A 76 -6.27 -7.87 10.52
N PRO A 77 -7.42 -8.29 9.95
CA PRO A 77 -7.60 -9.68 9.52
C PRO A 77 -6.71 -10.01 8.30
N TRP A 78 -5.51 -10.56 8.56
CA TRP A 78 -4.51 -10.88 7.53
C TRP A 78 -5.06 -11.77 6.40
N ARG A 79 -5.99 -12.67 6.71
CA ARG A 79 -6.62 -13.58 5.73
C ARG A 79 -7.25 -12.87 4.53
N TRP A 80 -7.74 -11.64 4.71
CA TRP A 80 -8.33 -10.86 3.61
C TRP A 80 -7.26 -10.14 2.81
N VAL A 81 -6.21 -9.69 3.49
CA VAL A 81 -5.10 -8.93 2.89
C VAL A 81 -4.22 -9.84 2.04
N ALA A 82 -3.91 -11.05 2.52
CA ALA A 82 -2.97 -11.98 1.91
C ALA A 82 -3.36 -12.48 0.50
N SER A 83 -4.62 -12.33 0.10
CA SER A 83 -5.14 -12.85 -1.18
C SER A 83 -4.96 -11.86 -2.35
N TRP A 84 -3.75 -11.35 -2.55
CA TRP A 84 -3.45 -10.50 -3.71
C TRP A 84 -3.14 -11.35 -4.96
N ASN A 85 -4.18 -11.67 -5.71
CA ASN A 85 -4.11 -12.51 -6.92
C ASN A 85 -4.49 -11.79 -8.23
N ASN A 86 -4.91 -10.53 -8.14
CA ASN A 86 -5.44 -9.73 -9.25
C ASN A 86 -4.86 -8.30 -9.23
N GLU A 87 -5.41 -7.41 -10.06
CA GLU A 87 -5.03 -5.99 -10.12
C GLU A 87 -5.21 -5.29 -8.76
N THR A 88 -4.33 -4.33 -8.44
CA THR A 88 -4.35 -3.55 -7.18
C THR A 88 -5.74 -3.04 -6.81
N ALA A 89 -6.45 -2.46 -7.77
CA ALA A 89 -7.79 -1.90 -7.55
C ALA A 89 -8.80 -2.99 -7.16
N ALA A 90 -8.75 -4.14 -7.83
CA ALA A 90 -9.64 -5.27 -7.57
C ALA A 90 -9.33 -5.94 -6.23
N TRP A 91 -8.04 -6.06 -5.89
CA TRP A 91 -7.59 -6.52 -4.58
C TRP A 91 -8.08 -5.60 -3.45
N MET A 92 -7.85 -4.28 -3.55
CA MET A 92 -8.26 -3.33 -2.52
C MET A 92 -9.78 -3.32 -2.32
N SER A 93 -10.57 -3.32 -3.40
CA SER A 93 -12.03 -3.41 -3.28
C SER A 93 -12.47 -4.72 -2.64
N GLY A 94 -11.83 -5.83 -3.00
CA GLY A 94 -12.09 -7.14 -2.39
C GLY A 94 -11.83 -7.15 -0.89
N VAL A 95 -10.75 -6.51 -0.42
CA VAL A 95 -10.45 -6.35 1.01
C VAL A 95 -11.48 -5.46 1.69
N LEU A 96 -11.75 -4.26 1.14
CA LEU A 96 -12.66 -3.28 1.73
C LEU A 96 -14.09 -3.82 1.91
N GLN A 97 -14.56 -4.70 1.02
CA GLN A 97 -15.87 -5.35 1.15
C GLN A 97 -15.97 -6.38 2.29
N LYS A 98 -14.83 -6.78 2.88
CA LYS A 98 -14.75 -7.76 3.97
C LYS A 98 -14.48 -7.14 5.34
N LEU A 99 -14.20 -5.84 5.36
CA LEU A 99 -13.85 -5.08 6.55
C LEU A 99 -15.02 -4.21 7.00
N ASP A 100 -15.17 -4.01 8.30
CA ASP A 100 -16.03 -2.94 8.80
C ASP A 100 -15.41 -1.55 8.53
N HIS A 101 -16.16 -0.48 8.83
CA HIS A 101 -15.69 0.89 8.59
C HIS A 101 -14.39 1.25 9.34
N SER A 102 -14.22 0.77 10.57
CA SER A 102 -13.04 1.02 11.39
C SER A 102 -11.83 0.24 10.86
N GLU A 103 -12.03 -1.03 10.55
CA GLU A 103 -11.03 -1.88 9.92
C GLU A 103 -10.60 -1.35 8.56
N ALA A 104 -11.54 -0.90 7.73
CA ALA A 104 -11.25 -0.28 6.43
C ALA A 104 -10.39 0.98 6.58
N ALA A 105 -10.70 1.84 7.56
CA ALA A 105 -9.89 3.02 7.86
C ALA A 105 -8.46 2.65 8.26
N ARG A 106 -8.30 1.69 9.17
CA ARG A 106 -6.98 1.20 9.61
C ARG A 106 -6.21 0.54 8.47
N PHE A 107 -6.88 -0.26 7.64
CA PHE A 107 -6.30 -0.90 6.45
C PHE A 107 -5.73 0.13 5.47
N LEU A 108 -6.53 1.14 5.11
CA LEU A 108 -6.08 2.21 4.20
C LEU A 108 -4.93 3.03 4.80
N THR A 109 -5.02 3.32 6.10
CA THR A 109 -3.97 4.03 6.84
C THR A 109 -2.65 3.26 6.83
N LEU A 110 -2.69 1.94 7.06
CA LEU A 110 -1.49 1.11 7.08
C LEU A 110 -0.86 0.98 5.69
N CYS A 111 -1.67 0.74 4.65
CA CYS A 111 -1.19 0.71 3.27
C CYS A 111 -0.49 2.03 2.90
N TRP A 112 -1.06 3.17 3.32
CA TRP A 112 -0.46 4.47 3.11
C TRP A 112 0.82 4.67 3.93
N ALA A 113 0.84 4.28 5.20
CA ALA A 113 2.01 4.38 6.07
C ALA A 113 3.20 3.59 5.50
N LEU A 114 2.96 2.35 5.04
CA LEU A 114 3.98 1.52 4.38
C LEU A 114 4.57 2.22 3.16
N TRP A 115 3.72 2.74 2.29
CA TRP A 115 4.16 3.46 1.09
C TRP A 115 4.92 4.75 1.45
N GLN A 116 4.44 5.53 2.42
CA GLN A 116 5.13 6.74 2.88
C GLN A 116 6.50 6.43 3.47
N ASN A 117 6.61 5.39 4.29
CA ASN A 117 7.86 5.02 4.92
C ASN A 117 8.90 4.63 3.86
N ARG A 118 8.47 3.86 2.85
CA ARG A 118 9.28 3.59 1.66
C ARG A 118 9.70 4.88 0.98
N ASN A 119 8.78 5.80 0.69
CA ASN A 119 9.10 7.03 -0.02
C ASN A 119 10.08 7.91 0.76
N LYS A 120 9.91 8.00 2.08
CA LYS A 120 10.83 8.70 2.96
C LYS A 120 12.21 8.04 2.94
N LYS A 121 12.28 6.72 2.90
CA LYS A 121 13.55 5.98 2.76
C LYS A 121 14.25 6.29 1.45
N VAL A 122 13.50 6.36 0.34
CA VAL A 122 14.04 6.74 -0.99
C VAL A 122 14.52 8.19 -1.03
N MET A 123 13.78 9.13 -0.44
CA MET A 123 14.07 10.56 -0.52
C MET A 123 15.11 11.03 0.51
N GLU A 124 15.06 10.50 1.73
CA GLU A 124 15.80 11.01 2.89
C GLU A 124 16.77 9.98 3.49
N GLY A 125 16.74 8.72 3.03
CA GLY A 125 17.54 7.62 3.61
C GLY A 125 17.04 7.12 4.97
N LYS A 126 15.94 7.68 5.51
CA LYS A 126 15.40 7.37 6.83
C LYS A 126 14.28 6.33 6.76
N LEU A 127 14.37 5.30 7.61
CA LEU A 127 13.34 4.30 7.82
C LEU A 127 12.70 4.54 9.19
N GLN A 128 11.37 4.60 9.27
CA GLN A 128 10.64 4.54 10.53
C GLN A 128 10.39 3.08 10.90
N ASP A 129 10.38 2.77 12.20
CA ASP A 129 10.09 1.43 12.68
C ASP A 129 8.65 0.99 12.33
N PRO A 130 8.40 -0.33 12.13
CA PRO A 130 7.10 -0.88 11.75
C PRO A 130 5.97 -0.57 12.72
#